data_AF-A0A0B1T7X2-F1
#
_entry.id   AF-A0A0B1T7X2-F1
#
_cell.length_a   1.000
_cell.length_b   1.000
_cell.length_c   1.000
_cell.angle_alpha   90.00
_cell.angle_beta   90.00
_cell.angle_gamma   90.00
#
_symmetry.space_group_name_H-M   'P 1'
#
loop_
_entity.id
_entity.type
_entity.pdbx_description
1 polymer ?
#
loop_
_entity_poly.entity_id
_entity_poly.type
_entity_poly.pdbx_seq_one_letter_code
_entity_poly.pdbx_strand_id
1 'polypeptide(L)'
;LRWIDIDEFRNHNGIGLTAQDPAIWKSVADAAKKAILFRYTYLPYLFSLHFYASMYGGTVLRPVFYEYSNDTKTYDLGEQFLWGSSMLIIPVIKKGAKDVKAYLPQDDWYSLYDTKYGQIFKPGEQTFPAEKTSLIPVLVRGGSILPRQKPNVTTAATRNNPFELLIAPGAGIRTSDQAEGFLYWDDGESIVESFSTYNYYYWKFKYVTSDKNAMLTITLERNATNLEIPTLDTVEVFNLNYKPDFNSFKLNGQKVGSTPHPVWLFMLPSLSICHYHRLFFTVAVPFLKAFVSILC
;
A
#
# COMPACT_ATOMS: atom_id res chain seq x y z
N LEU A 1 12.83 -9.67 17.97
CA LEU A 1 13.15 -8.97 16.70
C LEU A 1 12.31 -9.55 15.58
N ARG A 2 12.75 -10.64 14.92
CA ARG A 2 12.07 -11.16 13.72
C ARG A 2 10.59 -11.48 13.86
N TRP A 3 10.16 -11.96 15.03
CA TRP A 3 8.74 -12.20 15.28
C TRP A 3 7.92 -10.92 15.11
N ILE A 4 8.40 -9.77 15.62
CA ILE A 4 7.68 -8.49 15.57
C ILE A 4 7.63 -7.91 14.14
N ASP A 5 8.60 -8.23 13.29
CA ASP A 5 8.58 -7.83 11.89
C ASP A 5 7.43 -8.53 11.10
N ILE A 6 7.00 -9.69 11.60
CA ILE A 6 5.94 -10.54 11.05
C ILE A 6 4.63 -10.31 11.80
N ASP A 7 4.72 -9.91 13.07
CA ASP A 7 3.60 -9.84 13.99
C ASP A 7 2.68 -8.67 13.64
N GLU A 8 1.75 -8.98 12.76
CA GLU A 8 0.47 -8.31 12.63
C GLU A 8 -0.45 -8.56 13.84
N PHE A 9 -0.04 -9.42 14.77
CA PHE A 9 -0.83 -9.92 15.87
C PHE A 9 -0.28 -9.47 17.24
N ARG A 10 -1.04 -9.85 18.27
CA ARG A 10 -0.88 -9.38 19.64
C ARG A 10 0.35 -10.01 20.30
N ASN A 11 1.30 -9.20 20.74
CA ASN A 11 2.33 -9.64 21.68
C ASN A 11 1.68 -10.06 23.01
N HIS A 12 1.88 -11.31 23.39
CA HIS A 12 1.39 -11.89 24.63
C HIS A 12 2.47 -12.75 25.27
N ASN A 13 2.43 -12.95 26.60
CA ASN A 13 3.44 -13.69 27.33
C ASN A 13 2.81 -14.58 28.42
N GLY A 14 3.50 -15.66 28.78
CA GLY A 14 3.09 -16.57 29.85
C GLY A 14 3.40 -16.02 31.24
N ILE A 15 2.66 -16.49 32.24
CA ILE A 15 2.89 -16.15 33.65
C ILE A 15 4.28 -16.64 34.09
N GLY A 16 5.03 -15.79 34.78
CA GLY A 16 6.36 -16.11 35.31
C GLY A 16 7.51 -16.09 34.30
N LEU A 17 7.24 -15.78 33.02
CA LEU A 17 8.27 -15.61 32.00
C LEU A 17 8.84 -14.19 31.99
N THR A 18 10.08 -14.05 31.51
CA THR A 18 10.73 -12.75 31.33
C THR A 18 9.89 -11.84 30.43
N ALA A 19 9.76 -10.57 30.79
CA ALA A 19 9.05 -9.56 30.00
C ALA A 19 9.59 -9.51 28.56
N GLN A 20 8.67 -9.43 27.61
CA GLN A 20 8.99 -9.45 26.17
C GLN A 20 8.21 -8.41 25.36
N ASP A 21 7.63 -7.41 26.03
CA ASP A 21 7.05 -6.28 25.33
C ASP A 21 8.13 -5.52 24.54
N PRO A 22 7.79 -4.87 23.41
CA PRO A 22 8.80 -4.28 22.54
C PRO A 22 9.68 -3.22 23.19
N ALA A 23 9.24 -2.58 24.29
CA ALA A 23 9.97 -1.51 24.96
C ALA A 23 11.16 -2.01 25.79
N ILE A 24 11.22 -3.30 26.13
CA ILE A 24 12.31 -3.89 26.94
C ILE A 24 13.68 -3.72 26.29
N TRP A 25 13.78 -3.81 24.96
CA TRP A 25 15.05 -3.69 24.24
C TRP A 25 14.98 -2.59 23.18
N LYS A 26 15.91 -1.62 23.22
CA LYS A 26 15.93 -0.49 22.29
C LYS A 26 15.89 -0.91 20.81
N SER A 27 16.70 -1.90 20.43
CA SER A 27 16.73 -2.42 19.06
C SER A 27 15.42 -3.09 18.65
N VAL A 28 14.71 -3.71 19.61
CA VAL A 28 13.39 -4.29 19.40
C VAL A 28 12.34 -3.20 19.25
N ALA A 29 12.37 -2.18 20.11
CA ALA A 29 11.47 -1.04 20.02
C ALA A 29 11.60 -0.32 18.67
N ASP A 30 12.82 -0.16 18.16
CA ASP A 30 13.06 0.51 16.87
C ASP A 30 12.54 -0.30 15.68
N ALA A 31 12.78 -1.62 15.66
CA ALA A 31 12.23 -2.51 14.65
C ALA A 31 10.69 -2.56 14.73
N ALA A 32 10.14 -2.68 15.95
CA ALA A 32 8.71 -2.69 16.21
C ALA A 32 8.01 -1.43 15.70
N LYS A 33 8.58 -0.25 15.98
CA LYS A 33 8.03 1.01 15.48
C LYS A 33 7.97 1.03 13.96
N LYS A 34 9.00 0.56 13.26
CA LYS A 34 8.99 0.51 11.80
C LYS A 34 7.90 -0.41 11.25
N ALA A 35 7.81 -1.64 11.76
CA ALA A 35 6.81 -2.61 11.32
C ALA A 35 5.37 -2.15 11.65
N ILE A 36 5.14 -1.64 12.86
CA ILE A 36 3.83 -1.16 13.31
C ILE A 36 3.41 0.09 12.54
N LEU A 37 4.31 1.06 12.34
CA LEU A 37 3.99 2.26 11.56
C LEU A 37 3.74 1.91 10.09
N PHE A 38 4.48 0.96 9.50
CA PHE A 38 4.18 0.44 8.17
C PHE A 38 2.77 -0.16 8.11
N ARG A 39 2.40 -1.02 9.06
CA ARG A 39 1.04 -1.58 9.15
C ARG A 39 -0.01 -0.47 9.29
N TYR A 40 0.24 0.52 10.15
CA TYR A 40 -0.67 1.64 10.38
C TYR A 40 -0.86 2.49 9.13
N THR A 41 0.18 2.64 8.32
CA THR A 41 0.08 3.30 7.02
C THR A 41 -0.97 2.62 6.15
N TYR A 42 -0.94 1.29 6.07
CA TYR A 42 -1.82 0.50 5.21
C TYR A 42 -3.10 0.01 5.87
N LEU A 43 -3.49 0.56 7.03
CA LEU A 43 -4.77 0.24 7.67
C LEU A 43 -5.99 0.46 6.76
N PRO A 44 -6.09 1.53 5.94
CA PRO A 44 -7.22 1.68 5.01
C PRO A 44 -7.33 0.54 4.00
N TYR A 45 -6.19 0.06 3.47
CA TYR A 45 -6.15 -1.10 2.58
C TYR A 45 -6.57 -2.39 3.32
N LEU A 46 -5.95 -2.68 4.46
CA LEU A 46 -6.29 -3.85 5.27
C LEU A 46 -7.75 -3.85 5.70
N PHE A 47 -8.28 -2.72 6.15
CA PHE A 47 -9.68 -2.56 6.53
C PHE A 47 -10.60 -2.86 5.35
N SER A 48 -10.28 -2.32 4.16
CA SER A 48 -11.04 -2.60 2.94
C SER A 48 -11.03 -4.08 2.58
N LEU A 49 -9.92 -4.79 2.77
CA LEU A 49 -9.86 -6.25 2.59
C LEU A 49 -10.76 -7.00 3.59
N HIS A 50 -10.74 -6.62 4.87
CA HIS A 50 -11.60 -7.24 5.89
C HIS A 50 -13.08 -6.96 5.62
N PHE A 51 -13.41 -5.74 5.22
CA PHE A 51 -14.77 -5.34 4.86
C PHE A 51 -15.28 -6.17 3.68
N TYR A 52 -14.48 -6.26 2.61
CA TYR A 52 -14.78 -7.10 1.45
C TYR A 52 -14.96 -8.57 1.85
N ALA A 53 -14.05 -9.11 2.65
CA ALA A 53 -14.12 -10.51 3.11
C ALA A 53 -15.37 -10.77 3.96
N SER A 54 -15.80 -9.81 4.78
CA SER A 54 -17.00 -9.94 5.60
C SER A 54 -18.29 -9.91 4.77
N MET A 55 -18.29 -9.18 3.66
CA MET A 55 -19.45 -9.03 2.78
C MET A 55 -19.58 -10.15 1.74
N TYR A 56 -18.46 -10.57 1.14
CA TYR A 56 -18.44 -11.46 -0.02
C TYR A 56 -17.70 -12.78 0.23
N GLY A 57 -17.10 -12.96 1.42
CA GLY A 57 -16.15 -14.04 1.67
C GLY A 57 -14.78 -13.79 1.03
N GLY A 58 -13.93 -14.81 1.06
CA GLY A 58 -12.55 -14.73 0.57
C GLY A 58 -11.55 -14.56 1.72
N THR A 59 -10.34 -14.09 1.37
CA THR A 59 -9.20 -14.06 2.28
C THR A 59 -8.56 -12.68 2.34
N VAL A 60 -8.09 -12.30 3.53
CA VAL A 60 -7.26 -11.10 3.74
C VAL A 60 -5.80 -11.48 3.58
N LEU A 61 -5.33 -12.43 4.40
CA LEU A 61 -4.04 -13.09 4.23
C LEU A 61 -4.21 -14.23 3.22
N ARG A 62 -3.50 -14.19 2.10
CA ARG A 62 -3.66 -15.16 1.02
C ARG A 62 -2.36 -15.93 0.77
N PRO A 63 -2.44 -17.26 0.60
CA PRO A 63 -1.38 -18.01 -0.05
C PRO A 63 -1.14 -17.47 -1.46
N VAL A 64 0.11 -17.46 -1.92
CA VAL A 64 0.46 -16.91 -3.24
C VAL A 64 -0.28 -17.61 -4.38
N PHE A 65 -0.49 -18.93 -4.27
CA PHE A 65 -1.18 -19.72 -5.30
C PHE A 65 -2.65 -19.32 -5.53
N TYR A 66 -3.29 -18.59 -4.61
CA TYR A 66 -4.66 -18.09 -4.83
C TYR A 66 -4.72 -17.10 -6.00
N GLU A 67 -3.66 -16.30 -6.17
CA GLU A 67 -3.56 -15.30 -7.24
C GLU A 67 -2.86 -15.84 -8.49
N TYR A 68 -2.15 -16.97 -8.35
CA TYR A 68 -1.28 -17.56 -9.38
C TYR A 68 -1.51 -19.07 -9.50
N SER A 69 -2.77 -19.48 -9.61
CA SER A 69 -3.17 -20.90 -9.60
C SER A 69 -2.59 -21.73 -10.75
N ASN A 70 -2.13 -21.09 -11.83
CA ASN A 70 -1.50 -21.79 -12.97
C ASN A 70 0.02 -21.94 -12.81
N ASP A 71 0.60 -21.31 -11.77
CA ASP A 71 2.03 -21.39 -11.47
C ASP A 71 2.29 -22.40 -10.36
N THR A 72 2.61 -23.63 -10.76
CA THR A 72 2.87 -24.75 -9.84
C THR A 72 3.98 -24.49 -8.81
N LYS A 73 4.89 -23.54 -9.06
CA LYS A 73 5.92 -23.16 -8.07
C LYS A 73 5.34 -22.48 -6.85
N THR A 74 4.12 -21.98 -6.93
CA THR A 74 3.46 -21.28 -5.83
C THR A 74 2.78 -22.18 -4.81
N TYR A 75 2.62 -23.47 -5.13
CA TYR A 75 1.81 -24.41 -4.33
C TYR A 75 2.49 -24.76 -2.99
N ASP A 76 3.81 -24.88 -2.99
CA ASP A 76 4.61 -25.23 -1.81
C ASP A 76 5.22 -24.00 -1.11
N LEU A 77 4.80 -22.77 -1.47
CA LEU A 77 5.28 -21.55 -0.81
C LEU A 77 4.66 -21.42 0.58
N GLY A 78 5.49 -21.66 1.61
CA GLY A 78 5.12 -21.51 3.03
C GLY A 78 5.79 -20.34 3.77
N GLU A 79 6.77 -19.67 3.16
CA GLU A 79 7.56 -18.61 3.82
C GLU A 79 7.25 -17.20 3.27
N GLN A 80 6.18 -17.02 2.49
CA GLN A 80 5.72 -15.73 1.95
C GLN A 80 4.19 -15.77 1.73
N PHE A 81 3.54 -14.62 1.81
CA PHE A 81 2.08 -14.52 1.66
C PHE A 81 1.67 -13.14 1.14
N LEU A 82 0.41 -13.01 0.72
CA LEU A 82 -0.15 -11.75 0.24
C LEU A 82 -1.12 -11.14 1.27
N TRP A 83 -1.12 -9.81 1.37
CA TRP A 83 -2.31 -9.05 1.77
C TRP A 83 -3.14 -8.81 0.52
N GLY A 84 -4.36 -9.35 0.52
CA GLY A 84 -5.24 -9.31 -0.63
C GLY A 84 -4.55 -9.88 -1.87
N SER A 85 -4.77 -9.24 -3.01
CA SER A 85 -4.12 -9.60 -4.28
C SER A 85 -2.91 -8.73 -4.62
N SER A 86 -2.57 -7.73 -3.79
CA SER A 86 -1.74 -6.60 -4.21
C SER A 86 -0.43 -6.41 -3.46
N MET A 87 -0.25 -6.97 -2.26
CA MET A 87 0.97 -6.74 -1.48
C MET A 87 1.56 -8.07 -1.00
N LEU A 88 2.78 -8.38 -1.44
CA LEU A 88 3.54 -9.56 -1.06
C LEU A 88 4.45 -9.27 0.14
N ILE A 89 4.30 -10.05 1.19
CA ILE A 89 5.07 -9.99 2.43
C ILE A 89 6.06 -11.15 2.46
N ILE A 90 7.34 -10.84 2.66
CA ILE A 90 8.45 -11.81 2.68
C ILE A 90 9.13 -11.77 4.06
N PRO A 91 8.60 -12.51 5.04
CA PRO A 91 9.11 -12.51 6.41
C PRO A 91 10.50 -13.16 6.55
N VAL A 92 11.33 -12.64 7.44
CA VAL A 92 12.62 -13.26 7.80
C VAL A 92 12.44 -14.18 9.00
N ILE A 93 12.19 -15.46 8.76
CA ILE A 93 11.83 -16.43 9.81
C ILE A 93 13.01 -17.26 10.37
N LYS A 94 14.18 -17.21 9.73
CA LYS A 94 15.35 -18.03 10.11
C LYS A 94 16.26 -17.28 11.08
N LYS A 95 16.60 -17.91 12.20
CA LYS A 95 17.50 -17.33 13.21
C LYS A 95 18.87 -17.03 12.61
N GLY A 96 19.33 -15.79 12.75
CA GLY A 96 20.65 -15.37 12.27
C GLY A 96 20.75 -15.15 10.75
N ALA A 97 19.64 -15.23 10.01
CA ALA A 97 19.61 -14.99 8.58
C ALA A 97 20.07 -13.56 8.23
N LYS A 98 20.94 -13.47 7.22
CA LYS A 98 21.42 -12.22 6.59
C LYS A 98 20.67 -11.90 5.30
N ASP A 99 19.99 -12.88 4.76
CA ASP A 99 19.17 -12.79 3.55
C ASP A 99 17.94 -13.69 3.68
N VAL A 100 16.93 -13.39 2.88
CA VAL A 100 15.73 -14.20 2.70
C VAL A 100 15.50 -14.44 1.22
N LYS A 101 15.16 -15.68 0.87
CA LYS A 101 14.81 -16.07 -0.50
C LYS A 101 13.29 -16.07 -0.63
N ALA A 102 12.81 -15.59 -1.76
CA ALA A 102 11.39 -15.63 -2.09
C ALA A 102 11.21 -15.81 -3.60
N TYR A 103 10.14 -16.49 -3.98
CA TYR A 103 9.72 -16.64 -5.35
C TYR A 103 8.77 -15.50 -5.73
N LEU A 104 9.08 -14.78 -6.80
CA LEU A 104 8.21 -13.77 -7.37
C LEU A 104 7.49 -14.36 -8.59
N PRO A 105 6.15 -14.53 -8.55
CA PRO A 105 5.37 -14.94 -9.72
C PRO A 105 5.55 -13.99 -10.90
N GLN A 106 5.14 -14.42 -12.09
CA GLN A 106 5.23 -13.64 -13.32
C GLN A 106 4.26 -12.44 -13.27
N ASP A 107 4.75 -11.34 -12.71
CA ASP A 107 4.04 -10.07 -12.53
C ASP A 107 5.06 -8.96 -12.23
N ASP A 108 4.61 -7.71 -12.21
CA ASP A 108 5.46 -6.59 -11.81
C ASP A 108 5.47 -6.45 -10.28
N TRP A 109 6.66 -6.31 -9.70
CA TRP A 109 6.82 -6.25 -8.24
C TRP A 109 7.60 -5.02 -7.82
N TYR A 110 6.89 -4.02 -7.31
CA TYR A 110 7.44 -2.77 -6.81
C TYR A 110 7.84 -2.88 -5.35
N SER A 111 9.06 -2.51 -5.01
CA SER A 111 9.54 -2.52 -3.63
C SER A 111 8.86 -1.49 -2.74
N LEU A 112 8.48 -1.86 -1.52
CA LEU A 112 8.14 -0.93 -0.43
C LEU A 112 9.18 -0.88 0.69
N TYR A 113 10.27 -1.62 0.59
CA TYR A 113 11.29 -1.64 1.64
C TYR A 113 12.42 -0.64 1.34
N ASP A 114 12.86 0.07 2.38
CA ASP A 114 13.58 1.35 2.35
C ASP A 114 14.69 1.48 1.29
N THR A 115 15.57 0.50 1.17
CA THR A 115 16.79 0.60 0.33
C THR A 115 16.50 0.56 -1.17
N LYS A 116 15.35 0.01 -1.57
CA LYS A 116 14.96 -0.15 -2.97
C LYS A 116 13.55 0.35 -3.26
N TYR A 117 12.97 1.14 -2.37
CA TYR A 117 11.60 1.64 -2.46
C TYR A 117 11.23 2.13 -3.88
N GLY A 118 10.10 1.69 -4.42
CA GLY A 118 9.63 2.01 -5.78
C GLY A 118 10.37 1.31 -6.94
N GLN A 119 11.46 0.56 -6.69
CA GLN A 119 12.14 -0.21 -7.75
C GLN A 119 11.34 -1.47 -8.10
N ILE A 120 11.36 -1.83 -9.38
CA ILE A 120 10.74 -3.04 -9.90
C ILE A 120 11.72 -4.22 -9.81
N PHE A 121 11.26 -5.33 -9.27
CA PHE A 121 11.96 -6.62 -9.28
C PHE A 121 11.51 -7.49 -10.44
N LYS A 122 12.46 -8.27 -10.97
CA LYS A 122 12.15 -9.29 -11.98
C LYS A 122 11.46 -10.50 -11.32
N PRO A 123 10.55 -11.19 -12.02
CA PRO A 123 10.01 -12.47 -11.58
C PRO A 123 11.09 -13.53 -11.37
N GLY A 124 10.69 -14.61 -10.69
CA GLY A 124 11.53 -15.76 -10.37
C GLY A 124 12.09 -15.71 -8.95
N GLU A 125 13.09 -16.54 -8.70
CA GLU A 125 13.77 -16.60 -7.40
C GLU A 125 14.55 -15.30 -7.15
N GLN A 126 14.24 -14.64 -6.04
CA GLN A 126 14.89 -13.42 -5.59
C GLN A 126 15.52 -13.63 -4.21
N THR A 127 16.57 -12.86 -3.92
CA THR A 127 17.21 -12.83 -2.60
C THR A 127 17.22 -11.40 -2.10
N PHE A 128 16.71 -11.20 -0.89
CA PHE A 128 16.58 -9.89 -0.26
C PHE A 128 17.46 -9.82 0.99
N PRO A 129 18.09 -8.66 1.26
CA PRO A 129 18.86 -8.48 2.49
C PRO A 129 17.91 -8.51 3.70
N ALA A 130 18.29 -9.27 4.72
CA ALA A 130 17.57 -9.36 5.97
C ALA A 130 18.24 -8.47 7.03
N GLU A 131 18.24 -7.16 6.81
CA GLU A 131 18.74 -6.23 7.83
C GLU A 131 17.79 -6.20 9.03
N LYS A 132 18.33 -6.04 10.24
CA LYS A 132 17.50 -5.92 11.47
C LYS A 132 16.98 -4.50 11.68
N THR A 133 17.57 -3.56 10.96
CA THR A 133 17.29 -2.13 11.07
C THR A 133 16.36 -1.64 9.96
N SER A 134 16.00 -2.47 8.97
CA SER A 134 15.07 -2.12 7.90
C SER A 134 13.73 -2.82 8.10
N LEU A 135 12.70 -2.33 7.40
CA LEU A 135 11.50 -3.13 7.15
C LEU A 135 11.89 -4.46 6.46
N ILE A 136 11.12 -5.52 6.71
CA ILE A 136 11.19 -6.74 5.92
C ILE A 136 10.87 -6.45 4.44
N PRO A 137 11.30 -7.31 3.50
CA PRO A 137 10.92 -7.12 2.12
C PRO A 137 9.40 -7.20 1.96
N VAL A 138 8.83 -6.11 1.45
CA VAL A 138 7.44 -6.00 1.07
C VAL A 138 7.38 -5.47 -0.35
N LEU A 139 6.60 -6.11 -1.22
CA LEU A 139 6.46 -5.74 -2.62
C LEU A 139 4.99 -5.49 -2.97
N VAL A 140 4.71 -4.50 -3.80
CA VAL A 140 3.40 -4.23 -4.37
C VAL A 140 3.34 -4.77 -5.78
N ARG A 141 2.29 -5.52 -6.07
CA ARG A 141 1.97 -6.04 -7.39
C ARG A 141 1.56 -4.90 -8.31
N GLY A 142 2.15 -4.82 -9.50
CA GLY A 142 1.71 -3.90 -10.55
C GLY A 142 0.24 -4.09 -10.89
N GLY A 143 -0.41 -3.02 -11.32
CA GLY A 143 -1.86 -3.00 -11.48
C GLY A 143 -2.65 -2.65 -10.22
N SER A 144 -2.00 -2.24 -9.13
CA SER A 144 -2.66 -2.01 -7.84
C SER A 144 -2.65 -0.53 -7.42
N ILE A 145 -3.77 -0.09 -6.86
CA ILE A 145 -3.89 1.19 -6.13
C ILE A 145 -4.18 0.86 -4.66
N LEU A 146 -3.30 1.30 -3.76
CA LEU A 146 -3.40 1.04 -2.34
C LEU A 146 -3.77 2.33 -1.58
N PRO A 147 -4.96 2.40 -0.94
CA PRO A 147 -5.26 3.49 -0.03
C PRO A 147 -4.48 3.34 1.27
N ARG A 148 -3.92 4.44 1.75
CA ARG A 148 -3.14 4.50 2.98
C ARG A 148 -3.38 5.83 3.70
N GLN A 149 -2.96 5.92 4.96
CA GLN A 149 -3.00 7.15 5.76
C GLN A 149 -1.64 7.35 6.42
N LYS A 150 -1.26 8.59 6.74
CA LYS A 150 -0.10 8.81 7.59
C LYS A 150 -0.32 8.14 8.96
N PRO A 151 0.58 7.27 9.44
CA PRO A 151 0.37 6.54 10.68
C PRO A 151 0.54 7.46 11.90
N ASN A 152 -0.18 7.14 12.98
CA ASN A 152 -0.02 7.76 14.29
C ASN A 152 0.03 6.67 15.40
N VAL A 153 0.18 7.05 16.66
CA VAL A 153 0.33 6.11 17.79
C VAL A 153 -0.95 5.31 18.11
N THR A 154 -2.11 5.74 17.61
CA THR A 154 -3.40 5.03 17.75
C THR A 154 -4.18 5.07 16.44
N THR A 155 -5.12 4.14 16.26
CA THR A 155 -6.04 4.14 15.12
C THR A 155 -6.96 5.35 15.13
N ALA A 156 -7.46 5.77 16.30
CA ALA A 156 -8.27 6.98 16.45
C ALA A 156 -7.54 8.23 15.93
N ALA A 157 -6.25 8.40 16.26
CA ALA A 157 -5.46 9.52 15.76
C ALA A 157 -5.07 9.36 14.28
N THR A 158 -4.85 8.11 13.83
CA THR A 158 -4.51 7.81 12.43
C THR A 158 -5.67 8.09 11.48
N ARG A 159 -6.90 7.75 11.90
CA ARG A 159 -8.14 7.93 11.11
C ARG A 159 -8.44 9.39 10.79
N ASN A 160 -7.95 10.32 11.61
CA ASN A 160 -8.09 11.76 11.39
C ASN A 160 -7.06 12.33 10.39
N ASN A 161 -6.05 11.54 9.99
CA ASN A 161 -5.08 12.00 9.01
C ASN A 161 -5.66 11.91 7.59
N PRO A 162 -5.22 12.80 6.68
CA PRO A 162 -5.58 12.69 5.28
C PRO A 162 -5.20 11.34 4.67
N PHE A 163 -5.99 10.90 3.70
CA PHE A 163 -5.68 9.75 2.87
C PHE A 163 -4.52 10.05 1.92
N GLU A 164 -3.87 8.98 1.52
CA GLU A 164 -2.94 8.93 0.41
C GLU A 164 -3.29 7.73 -0.49
N LEU A 165 -3.00 7.85 -1.79
CA LEU A 165 -3.07 6.73 -2.72
C LEU A 165 -1.67 6.41 -3.23
N LEU A 166 -1.25 5.15 -3.05
CA LEU A 166 -0.08 4.61 -3.75
C LEU A 166 -0.54 3.87 -5.00
N ILE A 167 -0.08 4.32 -6.16
CA ILE A 167 -0.39 3.76 -7.47
C ILE A 167 0.84 3.01 -7.99
N ALA A 168 0.71 1.69 -8.11
CA ALA A 168 1.66 0.81 -8.76
C ALA A 168 1.08 0.39 -10.12
N PRO A 169 1.33 1.13 -11.22
CA PRO A 169 0.84 0.76 -12.54
C PRO A 169 1.40 -0.60 -12.98
N GLY A 170 0.79 -1.21 -13.99
CA GLY A 170 1.48 -2.24 -14.75
C GLY A 170 2.79 -1.68 -15.35
N ALA A 171 3.80 -2.52 -15.47
CA ALA A 171 5.01 -2.23 -16.24
C ALA A 171 5.33 -3.45 -17.10
N GLY A 172 6.14 -3.33 -18.15
CA GLY A 172 6.80 -4.46 -18.84
C GLY A 172 5.99 -5.76 -19.07
N ILE A 173 5.79 -6.55 -18.00
CA ILE A 173 4.95 -7.74 -17.93
C ILE A 173 3.46 -7.41 -18.08
N ARG A 174 2.91 -6.51 -17.26
CA ARG A 174 1.56 -6.00 -17.48
C ARG A 174 1.63 -4.92 -18.56
N THR A 175 1.22 -5.30 -19.76
CA THR A 175 1.28 -4.43 -20.95
C THR A 175 0.29 -3.27 -20.91
N SER A 176 -0.72 -3.33 -20.04
CA SER A 176 -1.56 -2.18 -19.72
C SER A 176 -0.93 -1.42 -18.55
N ASP A 177 -0.43 -0.21 -18.80
CA ASP A 177 0.02 0.73 -17.76
C ASP A 177 -1.20 1.29 -16.98
N GLN A 178 -1.92 0.39 -16.33
CA GLN A 178 -3.15 0.64 -15.60
C GLN A 178 -2.98 0.14 -14.17
N ALA A 179 -3.74 0.70 -13.25
CA ALA A 179 -3.89 0.18 -11.91
C ALA A 179 -5.30 0.39 -11.40
N GLU A 180 -5.77 -0.52 -10.55
CA GLU A 180 -7.08 -0.45 -9.93
C GLU A 180 -6.99 -0.70 -8.42
N GLY A 181 -7.94 -0.17 -7.68
CA GLY A 181 -8.03 -0.37 -6.25
C GLY A 181 -9.38 0.07 -5.73
N PHE A 182 -9.59 -0.10 -4.42
CA PHE A 182 -10.83 0.28 -3.77
C PHE A 182 -10.61 0.67 -2.32
N LEU A 183 -11.56 1.41 -1.77
CA LEU A 183 -11.60 1.81 -0.37
C LEU A 183 -13.01 1.65 0.19
N TYR A 184 -13.13 0.97 1.32
CA TYR A 184 -14.29 1.00 2.19
C TYR A 184 -14.00 1.89 3.40
N TRP A 185 -14.98 2.70 3.82
CA TRP A 185 -14.87 3.55 5.00
C TRP A 185 -16.19 3.66 5.74
N ASP A 186 -16.20 3.33 7.02
CA ASP A 186 -17.32 3.46 7.95
C ASP A 186 -16.88 4.17 9.24
N ASP A 187 -17.68 4.13 10.30
CA ASP A 187 -17.31 4.68 11.61
C ASP A 187 -16.20 3.88 12.32
N GLY A 188 -15.98 2.62 11.93
CA GLY A 188 -14.96 1.72 12.44
C GLY A 188 -15.33 0.99 13.73
N GLU A 189 -16.56 1.14 14.23
CA GLU A 189 -16.96 0.61 15.55
C GLU A 189 -18.41 0.07 15.62
N SER A 190 -19.33 0.57 14.80
CA SER A 190 -20.73 0.15 14.87
C SER A 190 -20.91 -1.30 14.45
N ILE A 191 -21.85 -1.98 15.10
CA ILE A 191 -22.22 -3.36 14.76
C ILE A 191 -22.96 -3.38 13.42
N VAL A 192 -22.53 -4.26 12.52
CA VAL A 192 -23.14 -4.45 11.19
C VAL A 192 -24.22 -5.53 11.26
N GLU A 193 -25.48 -5.12 11.41
CA GLU A 193 -26.63 -6.04 11.34
C GLU A 193 -26.97 -6.45 9.90
N SER A 194 -26.87 -5.51 8.96
CA SER A 194 -27.04 -5.75 7.53
C SER A 194 -26.25 -4.74 6.71
N PHE A 195 -25.45 -5.22 5.78
CA PHE A 195 -24.71 -4.36 4.86
C PHE A 195 -25.60 -3.53 3.93
N SER A 196 -26.86 -3.93 3.70
CA SER A 196 -27.77 -3.14 2.87
C SER A 196 -28.12 -1.80 3.52
N THR A 197 -28.25 -1.78 4.85
CA THR A 197 -28.64 -0.61 5.65
C THR A 197 -27.47 0.04 6.38
N TYR A 198 -26.35 -0.67 6.56
CA TYR A 198 -25.19 -0.16 7.29
C TYR A 198 -24.57 1.06 6.61
N ASN A 199 -24.21 2.09 7.36
CA ASN A 199 -23.76 3.36 6.83
C ASN A 199 -22.26 3.33 6.53
N TYR A 200 -21.87 3.29 5.25
CA TYR A 200 -20.47 3.26 4.83
C TYR A 200 -20.29 3.82 3.42
N TYR A 201 -19.10 4.35 3.16
CA TYR A 201 -18.64 4.75 1.83
C TYR A 201 -17.92 3.63 1.11
N TYR A 202 -18.08 3.58 -0.21
CA TYR A 202 -17.33 2.70 -1.10
C TYR A 202 -16.84 3.47 -2.31
N TRP A 203 -15.52 3.43 -2.53
CA TRP A 203 -14.88 4.00 -3.71
C TRP A 203 -14.13 2.95 -4.52
N LYS A 204 -14.11 3.16 -5.83
CA LYS A 204 -13.19 2.51 -6.76
C LYS A 204 -12.22 3.52 -7.34
N PHE A 205 -10.98 3.09 -7.49
CA PHE A 205 -9.91 3.85 -8.09
C PHE A 205 -9.51 3.16 -9.39
N LYS A 206 -9.31 3.95 -10.44
CA LYS A 206 -8.75 3.48 -11.70
C LYS A 206 -7.73 4.47 -12.22
N TYR A 207 -6.51 3.99 -12.44
CA TYR A 207 -5.43 4.74 -13.05
C TYR A 207 -5.14 4.17 -14.43
N VAL A 208 -4.98 5.05 -15.41
CA VAL A 208 -4.62 4.71 -16.79
C VAL A 208 -3.62 5.72 -17.30
N THR A 209 -2.53 5.26 -17.90
CA THR A 209 -1.64 6.10 -18.71
C THR A 209 -1.78 5.81 -20.19
N SER A 210 -1.47 6.83 -20.97
CA SER A 210 -1.17 6.78 -22.39
C SER A 210 0.14 7.50 -22.64
N ASP A 211 0.63 7.49 -23.89
CA ASP A 211 1.86 8.18 -24.29
C ASP A 211 1.89 9.67 -23.93
N LYS A 212 0.71 10.29 -23.74
CA LYS A 212 0.57 11.75 -23.53
C LYS A 212 -0.04 12.13 -22.19
N ASN A 213 -0.84 11.26 -21.59
CA ASN A 213 -1.67 11.61 -20.44
C ASN A 213 -1.70 10.50 -19.41
N ALA A 214 -1.74 10.88 -18.14
CA ALA A 214 -2.12 10.05 -17.02
C ALA A 214 -3.49 10.47 -16.49
N MET A 215 -4.32 9.51 -16.08
CA MET A 215 -5.63 9.78 -15.52
C MET A 215 -5.93 8.84 -14.36
N LEU A 216 -6.24 9.43 -13.20
CA LEU A 216 -6.82 8.77 -12.04
C LEU A 216 -8.31 9.14 -11.95
N THR A 217 -9.17 8.13 -12.01
CA THR A 217 -10.61 8.24 -11.79
C THR A 217 -10.95 7.71 -10.41
N ILE A 218 -11.65 8.52 -9.60
CA ILE A 218 -12.17 8.13 -8.29
C ILE A 218 -13.70 8.09 -8.37
N THR A 219 -14.25 6.88 -8.36
CA THR A 219 -15.70 6.65 -8.45
C THR A 219 -16.26 6.37 -7.06
N LEU A 220 -17.18 7.22 -6.59
CA LEU A 220 -17.99 6.96 -5.41
C LEU A 220 -19.16 6.04 -5.79
N GLU A 221 -19.06 4.77 -5.41
CA GLU A 221 -20.04 3.72 -5.70
C GLU A 221 -21.15 3.66 -4.66
N ARG A 222 -20.83 3.98 -3.39
CA ARG A 222 -21.81 4.08 -2.31
C ARG A 222 -21.50 5.24 -1.40
N ASN A 223 -22.52 6.04 -1.12
CA ASN A 223 -22.45 7.19 -0.23
C ASN A 223 -22.91 6.81 1.19
N ALA A 224 -22.24 7.35 2.20
CA ALA A 224 -22.73 7.37 3.58
C ALA A 224 -23.34 8.73 3.94
N THR A 225 -24.08 8.74 5.05
CA THR A 225 -24.76 9.91 5.62
C THR A 225 -24.13 10.26 6.97
N ASN A 226 -23.90 11.55 7.24
CA ASN A 226 -23.36 12.05 8.52
C ASN A 226 -22.07 11.35 8.99
N LEU A 227 -21.24 10.87 8.07
CA LEU A 227 -19.94 10.27 8.37
C LEU A 227 -18.85 11.20 7.85
N GLU A 228 -17.98 11.66 8.75
CA GLU A 228 -16.86 12.52 8.38
C GLU A 228 -15.83 11.73 7.57
N ILE A 229 -15.27 12.39 6.54
CA ILE A 229 -14.27 11.82 5.66
C ILE A 229 -13.04 12.73 5.67
N PRO A 230 -11.85 12.20 5.97
CA PRO A 230 -10.60 12.91 5.74
C PRO A 230 -10.40 13.32 4.28
N THR A 231 -9.60 14.35 4.04
CA THR A 231 -9.21 14.74 2.67
C THR A 231 -8.33 13.66 2.02
N LEU A 232 -8.26 13.65 0.69
CA LEU A 232 -7.17 12.98 -0.02
C LEU A 232 -6.12 14.04 -0.24
N ASP A 233 -4.92 13.84 0.31
CA ASP A 233 -3.85 14.82 0.21
C ASP A 233 -2.73 14.37 -0.70
N THR A 234 -2.39 13.08 -0.76
CA THR A 234 -1.21 12.62 -1.51
C THR A 234 -1.58 11.54 -2.52
N VAL A 235 -1.07 11.69 -3.74
CA VAL A 235 -1.05 10.63 -4.74
C VAL A 235 0.40 10.37 -5.10
N GLU A 236 0.85 9.14 -4.84
CA GLU A 236 2.17 8.65 -5.21
C GLU A 236 2.03 7.68 -6.37
N VAL A 237 2.80 7.90 -7.44
CA VAL A 237 2.78 7.03 -8.62
C VAL A 237 4.18 6.47 -8.86
N PHE A 238 4.28 5.15 -8.90
CA PHE A 238 5.51 4.47 -9.27
C PHE A 238 5.71 4.41 -10.78
N ASN A 239 6.98 4.34 -11.19
CA ASN A 239 7.41 4.11 -12.57
C ASN A 239 6.80 5.08 -13.60
N LEU A 240 6.85 6.37 -13.28
CA LEU A 240 6.55 7.40 -14.27
C LEU A 240 7.76 7.56 -15.19
N ASN A 241 7.54 7.35 -16.49
CA ASN A 241 8.58 7.46 -17.51
C ASN A 241 8.90 8.92 -17.88
N TYR A 242 8.06 9.85 -17.47
CA TYR A 242 8.16 11.28 -17.75
C TYR A 242 7.89 12.09 -16.49
N LYS A 243 8.44 13.31 -16.45
CA LYS A 243 8.12 14.30 -15.42
C LYS A 243 6.78 14.95 -15.80
N PRO A 244 5.72 14.85 -14.98
CA PRO A 244 4.42 15.38 -15.36
C PRO A 244 4.40 16.92 -15.37
N ASP A 245 3.66 17.49 -16.31
CA ASP A 245 3.42 18.94 -16.36
C ASP A 245 2.27 19.31 -15.43
N PHE A 246 2.59 19.81 -14.24
CA PHE A 246 1.59 20.25 -13.27
C PHE A 246 0.76 21.45 -13.74
N ASN A 247 1.20 22.22 -14.76
CA ASN A 247 0.37 23.28 -15.33
C ASN A 247 -0.78 22.74 -16.18
N SER A 248 -0.73 21.46 -16.55
CA SER A 248 -1.76 20.77 -17.29
C SER A 248 -2.74 20.01 -16.39
N PHE A 249 -2.50 20.00 -15.07
CA PHE A 249 -3.29 19.27 -14.10
C PHE A 249 -4.75 19.72 -14.12
N LYS A 250 -5.65 18.75 -14.22
CA LYS A 250 -7.09 18.96 -14.20
C LYS A 250 -7.73 18.15 -13.09
N LEU A 251 -8.57 18.81 -12.31
CA LEU A 251 -9.51 18.20 -11.39
C LEU A 251 -10.92 18.38 -11.95
N ASN A 252 -11.67 17.29 -12.17
CA ASN A 252 -13.04 17.33 -12.72
C ASN A 252 -13.12 18.10 -14.06
N GLY A 253 -12.07 17.96 -14.88
CA GLY A 253 -11.94 18.65 -16.17
C GLY A 253 -11.51 20.12 -16.07
N GLN A 254 -11.48 20.70 -14.86
CA GLN A 254 -11.05 22.08 -14.63
C GLN A 254 -9.58 22.14 -14.30
N LYS A 255 -8.84 23.07 -14.93
CA LYS A 255 -7.45 23.32 -14.60
C LYS A 255 -7.35 23.82 -13.16
N VAL A 256 -6.56 23.15 -12.35
CA VAL A 256 -6.26 23.62 -10.99
C VAL A 256 -5.04 24.54 -11.09
N GLY A 257 -5.13 25.72 -10.48
CA GLY A 257 -4.01 26.68 -10.47
C GLY A 257 -2.74 26.05 -9.88
N SER A 258 -1.58 26.54 -10.30
CA SER A 258 -0.24 25.99 -10.04
C SER A 258 0.24 26.03 -8.58
N THR A 259 -0.66 26.00 -7.60
CA THR A 259 -0.31 25.92 -6.18
C THR A 259 -1.16 24.89 -5.45
N PRO A 260 -0.89 23.58 -5.61
CA PRO A 260 -0.94 22.74 -4.44
C PRO A 260 0.07 23.32 -3.44
N HIS A 261 -0.35 23.59 -2.19
CA HIS A 261 0.52 23.97 -1.07
C HIS A 261 1.86 23.23 -1.15
N PRO A 262 3.00 23.90 -0.83
CA PRO A 262 4.33 23.56 -1.34
C PRO A 262 4.48 22.05 -1.47
N VAL A 263 4.35 21.58 -2.71
CA VAL A 263 4.68 20.20 -3.06
C VAL A 263 6.14 20.06 -2.68
N TRP A 264 6.40 19.46 -1.53
CA TRP A 264 7.75 19.05 -1.16
C TRP A 264 8.12 17.94 -2.12
N LEU A 265 8.71 18.35 -3.25
CA LEU A 265 9.25 17.45 -4.24
C LEU A 265 10.49 16.79 -3.62
N PHE A 266 10.29 15.72 -2.86
CA PHE A 266 11.37 14.80 -2.57
C PHE A 266 11.63 13.98 -3.84
N MET A 267 12.36 14.59 -4.80
CA MET A 267 13.24 13.77 -5.63
C MET A 267 14.30 13.25 -4.69
N LEU A 268 14.07 12.09 -4.06
CA LEU A 268 15.16 11.39 -3.41
C LEU A 268 16.17 11.07 -4.52
N PRO A 269 17.41 11.58 -4.45
CA PRO A 269 18.44 11.14 -5.37
C PRO A 269 18.64 9.66 -5.07
N SER A 270 18.06 8.79 -5.90
CA SER A 270 18.57 7.43 -5.96
C SER A 270 20.02 7.58 -6.41
N LEU A 271 20.92 7.16 -5.53
CA LEU A 271 22.32 6.93 -5.85
C LEU A 271 22.40 6.33 -7.26
N SER A 272 23.15 7.01 -8.12
CA SER A 272 23.31 6.71 -9.54
C SER A 272 23.31 5.22 -9.82
N ILE A 273 22.37 4.78 -10.68
CA ILE A 273 22.17 3.49 -11.39
C ILE A 273 20.67 3.16 -11.31
N CYS A 274 19.81 3.88 -12.04
CA CYS A 274 18.55 3.39 -12.64
C CYS A 274 17.72 4.54 -13.26
N HIS A 275 17.22 4.32 -14.48
CA HIS A 275 16.52 5.29 -15.34
C HIS A 275 15.02 5.52 -15.00
N TYR A 276 14.60 5.52 -13.73
CA TYR A 276 13.17 5.64 -13.38
C TYR A 276 12.90 6.87 -12.49
N HIS A 277 11.98 7.73 -12.93
CA HIS A 277 11.57 8.93 -12.18
C HIS A 277 10.47 8.57 -11.16
N ARG A 278 10.56 9.15 -9.96
CA ARG A 278 9.52 9.09 -8.91
C ARG A 278 8.77 10.42 -8.88
N LEU A 279 7.45 10.39 -8.69
CA LEU A 279 6.67 11.61 -8.46
C LEU A 279 5.82 11.51 -7.21
N PHE A 280 6.01 12.48 -6.32
CA PHE A 280 5.09 12.80 -5.24
C PHE A 280 4.39 14.09 -5.63
N PHE A 281 3.06 14.11 -5.53
CA PHE A 281 2.33 15.35 -5.56
C PHE A 281 1.23 15.34 -4.51
N THR A 282 1.20 16.40 -3.72
CA THR A 282 0.15 16.63 -2.75
C THR A 282 -0.93 17.44 -3.43
N VAL A 283 -2.16 16.94 -3.50
CA VAL A 283 -3.33 17.71 -3.91
C VAL A 283 -4.31 17.57 -2.76
N ALA A 284 -4.56 18.63 -2.01
CA ALA A 284 -5.65 18.65 -1.03
C ALA A 284 -6.96 18.73 -1.82
N VAL A 285 -7.59 17.59 -2.08
CA VAL A 285 -8.88 17.52 -2.78
C VAL A 285 -9.95 17.08 -1.77
N PRO A 286 -11.14 17.71 -1.75
CA PRO A 286 -12.29 17.12 -1.09
C PRO A 286 -12.48 15.70 -1.64
N PHE A 287 -12.52 14.68 -0.77
CA PHE A 287 -12.54 13.26 -1.14
C PHE A 287 -13.78 12.85 -1.99
N LEU A 288 -14.74 13.78 -2.19
CA LEU A 288 -15.92 13.59 -3.01
C LEU A 288 -15.62 13.74 -4.51
N LYS A 289 -15.86 12.65 -5.26
CA LYS A 289 -15.89 12.57 -6.73
C LYS A 289 -14.79 13.43 -7.40
N ALA A 290 -13.58 12.89 -7.42
CA ALA A 290 -12.44 13.52 -8.07
C ALA A 290 -12.03 12.75 -9.35
N PHE A 291 -12.04 13.44 -10.47
CA PHE A 291 -11.36 13.06 -11.70
C PHE A 291 -10.05 13.82 -11.75
N VAL A 292 -8.92 13.12 -11.74
CA VAL A 292 -7.59 13.73 -11.81
C VAL A 292 -6.95 13.35 -13.13
N SER A 293 -6.64 14.33 -13.97
CA SER A 293 -5.92 14.12 -15.23
C SER A 293 -4.67 15.01 -15.27
N ILE A 294 -3.56 14.42 -15.67
CA ILE A 294 -2.28 15.10 -15.86
C ILE A 294 -1.86 14.85 -17.30
N LEU A 295 -1.60 15.91 -18.07
CA LEU A 295 -0.88 15.78 -19.33
C LEU A 295 0.63 15.78 -19.05
N CYS A 296 1.35 15.04 -19.86
CA CYS A 296 2.76 14.74 -19.71
C CYS A 296 3.56 15.37 -20.84
#